data_AF-A0A0L8HKA5-F1
#
_entry.id   AF-A0A0L8HKA5-F1
#
_cell.length_a   1.000
_cell.length_b   1.000
_cell.length_c   1.000
_cell.angle_alpha   90.00
_cell.angle_beta   90.00
_cell.angle_gamma   90.00
#
_symmetry.space_group_name_H-M   'P 1'
#
loop_
_entity.id
_entity.type
_entity.pdbx_description
1 polymer ?
#
loop_
_entity_poly.entity_id
_entity_poly.type
_entity_poly.pdbx_seq_one_letter_code
_entity_poly.pdbx_strand_id
1 'polypeptide(L)' 'PRYWGLLNPEWKMCSEGKQQSPIDIQPKYMLFDPNLKHIVINKIKVEYEIIKCFA' A
#
# COMPACT_ATOMS: atom_id res chain seq x y z
N PRO A 1 -12.71 -6.63 -2.12
CA PRO A 1 -12.24 -5.23 -1.94
C PRO A 1 -13.37 -4.22 -1.73
N ARG A 2 -14.30 -4.09 -2.69
CA ARG A 2 -15.37 -3.08 -2.67
C ARG A 2 -16.22 -3.05 -1.39
N TYR A 3 -16.44 -4.21 -0.76
CA TYR A 3 -17.29 -4.35 0.43
C TYR A 3 -16.52 -4.53 1.73
N TRP A 4 -15.18 -4.46 1.73
CA TRP A 4 -14.38 -4.76 2.93
C TRP A 4 -14.77 -3.90 4.13
N GLY A 5 -15.02 -2.61 3.93
CA GLY A 5 -15.44 -1.72 5.01
C GLY A 5 -16.87 -1.96 5.54
N LEU A 6 -17.65 -2.83 4.90
CA LEU A 6 -18.97 -3.26 5.37
C LEU A 6 -18.94 -4.67 5.99
N LEU A 7 -17.93 -5.49 5.67
CA LEU A 7 -17.82 -6.87 6.14
C LEU A 7 -17.35 -6.96 7.59
N ASN A 8 -16.43 -6.07 7.99
CA ASN A 8 -15.93 -5.98 9.34
C ASN A 8 -15.89 -4.50 9.77
N PRO A 9 -16.53 -4.12 10.90
CA PRO A 9 -16.47 -2.76 11.42
C PRO A 9 -15.04 -2.19 11.56
N GLU A 10 -14.04 -3.03 11.82
CA GLU A 10 -12.64 -2.62 11.93
C GLU A 10 -12.03 -2.20 10.58
N TRP A 11 -12.64 -2.59 9.46
CA TRP A 11 -12.15 -2.33 8.11
C TRP A 11 -12.83 -1.14 7.44
N LYS A 12 -13.63 -0.37 8.19
CA LYS A 12 -14.42 0.78 7.71
C LYS A 12 -13.63 1.77 6.86
N MET A 13 -12.34 1.94 7.16
CA MET A 13 -11.43 2.80 6.38
C MET A 13 -11.25 2.38 4.91
N CYS A 14 -11.48 1.11 4.57
CA CYS A 14 -11.42 0.65 3.18
C CYS A 14 -12.51 1.24 2.29
N SER A 15 -13.65 1.65 2.87
CA SER A 15 -14.74 2.32 2.13
C SER A 15 -14.80 3.82 2.39
N GLU A 16 -14.41 4.28 3.58
CA GLU A 16 -14.56 5.69 3.98
C GLU A 16 -13.28 6.53 3.84
N GLY A 17 -12.12 5.87 3.75
CA GLY A 17 -10.84 6.55 3.59
C GLY A 17 -10.78 7.34 2.27
N LYS A 18 -10.41 8.62 2.36
CA LYS A 18 -10.25 9.50 1.19
C LYS A 18 -8.86 9.42 0.55
N GLN A 19 -7.93 8.73 1.21
CA GLN A 19 -6.53 8.59 0.82
C GLN A 19 -6.18 7.09 0.80
N GLN A 20 -6.85 6.34 -0.06
CA GLN A 20 -6.62 4.90 -0.22
C GLN A 20 -5.76 4.64 -1.46
N SER A 21 -4.92 3.62 -1.36
CA SER A 21 -4.18 3.07 -2.51
C SER A 21 -4.98 1.95 -3.18
N PRO A 22 -4.73 1.65 -4.47
CA PRO A 22 -3.82 2.36 -5.38
C PRO A 22 -4.40 3.70 -5.86
N ILE A 23 -3.52 4.62 -6.26
CA ILE A 23 -3.88 5.85 -6.98
C ILE A 23 -3.30 5.83 -8.39
N ASP A 24 -3.91 6.57 -9.30
CA ASP A 24 -3.34 6.81 -10.63
C ASP A 24 -2.22 7.85 -10.55
N ILE A 25 -1.00 7.48 -10.95
CA ILE A 25 0.16 8.37 -10.94
C ILE A 25 0.29 8.99 -12.33
N GLN A 26 -0.16 10.24 -12.46
CA GLN A 26 -0.09 10.98 -13.72
C GLN A 26 1.16 11.89 -13.73
N PRO A 27 2.20 11.60 -14.54
CA PRO A 27 3.47 12.33 -14.49
C PRO A 27 3.33 13.84 -14.71
N LYS A 28 2.35 14.27 -15.53
CA LYS A 28 2.02 15.68 -15.79
C LYS A 28 1.63 16.50 -14.54
N TYR A 29 1.20 15.85 -13.47
CA TYR A 29 0.78 16.49 -12.22
C TYR A 29 1.77 16.26 -11.08
N MET A 30 2.89 15.58 -11.34
CA MET A 30 3.89 15.28 -10.34
C MET A 30 4.78 16.51 -10.12
N LEU A 31 5.02 16.84 -8.86
CA LEU A 31 6.02 17.85 -8.48
C LEU A 31 7.37 17.16 -8.30
N PHE A 32 8.41 17.71 -8.94
CA PHE A 32 9.78 17.31 -8.65
C PHE A 32 10.26 18.00 -7.38
N ASP A 33 10.74 17.23 -6.41
CA ASP A 33 11.34 17.74 -5.18
C ASP A 33 12.86 17.47 -5.18
N PRO A 34 13.71 18.50 -5.34
CA PRO A 34 15.16 18.34 -5.34
C PRO A 34 15.74 17.96 -3.96
N ASN A 35 14.98 18.11 -2.87
CA ASN A 35 15.44 17.76 -1.53
C ASN A 35 15.14 16.30 -1.16
N LEU A 36 14.34 15.60 -1.97
CA LEU A 36 14.02 14.20 -1.75
C LEU A 36 15.27 13.33 -2.01
N LYS A 37 15.80 12.73 -0.94
CA LYS A 37 17.02 11.90 -1.00
C LYS A 37 16.73 10.53 -1.61
N HIS A 38 17.76 9.94 -2.19
CA HIS A 38 17.72 8.53 -2.60
C HIS A 38 17.41 7.61 -1.41
N ILE A 39 16.55 6.62 -1.64
CA ILE A 39 16.26 5.59 -0.65
C ILE A 39 17.48 4.67 -0.52
N VAL A 40 17.99 4.51 0.70
CA VAL A 40 19.04 3.54 1.03
C VAL A 40 18.36 2.23 1.42
N ILE A 41 18.56 1.17 0.62
CA ILE A 41 17.96 -0.14 0.86
C ILE A 41 19.01 -1.07 1.44
N ASN A 42 18.85 -1.45 2.70
CA ASN A 42 19.65 -2.49 3.34
C ASN A 42 18.95 -3.84 3.18
N LYS A 43 19.55 -4.75 2.43
CA LYS A 43 19.02 -6.11 2.24
C LYS A 43 19.52 -7.00 3.37
N ILE A 44 18.59 -7.50 4.16
CA ILE A 44 18.86 -8.49 5.21
C ILE A 44 18.27 -9.81 4.72
N LYS A 45 19.09 -10.87 4.73
CA LYS A 45 18.58 -12.22 4.45
C LYS A 45 17.84 -12.69 5.69
N VAL A 46 16.59 -13.07 5.51
CA VAL A 46 15.76 -13.69 6.55
C VAL A 46 15.26 -15.04 6.05
N GLU A 47 15.16 -16.00 6.96
CA GLU A 47 14.42 -17.24 6.69
C GLU A 47 12.92 -16.93 6.70
N TYR A 48 12.19 -17.50 5.76
CA TYR A 48 10.75 -17.33 5.69
C TYR A 48 10.09 -18.62 5.23
N GLU A 49 8.89 -18.87 5.75
CA GLU A 49 8.02 -19.94 5.29
C GLU A 49 6.75 -19.29 4.72
N ILE A 50 6.44 -19.59 3.46
CA ILE A 50 5.17 -19.20 2.87
C ILE A 50 4.17 -20.28 3.22
N ILE A 51 3.33 -20.02 4.21
CA ILE A 51 2.17 -20.88 4.50
C ILE A 51 1.16 -20.69 3.36
N LYS A 52 1.08 -21.69 2.48
CA LYS A 52 0.01 -21.74 1.48
C LYS A 52 -1.27 -22.19 2.16
N CYS A 53 -2.20 -21.26 2.37
CA CYS A 53 -3.57 -21.61 2.68
C CYS A 53 -4.20 -22.22 1.42
N PHE A 54 -4.32 -23.55 1.37
CA PHE A 54 -5.17 -24.22 0.40
C PHE A 54 -6.63 -24.05 0.84
N ALA A 55 -7.46 -23.56 -0.07
CA ALA A 55 -8.92 -23.52 0.07
C ALA A 55 -9.52 -24.77 -0.57
#